data_AF-A0A834G5T0-F1
#
_entry.id   AF-A0A834G5T0-F1
#
_cell.length_a   1.000
_cell.length_b   1.000
_cell.length_c   1.000
_cell.angle_alpha   90.00
_cell.angle_beta   90.00
_cell.angle_gamma   90.00
#
_symmetry.space_group_name_H-M   'P 1'
#
loop_
_entity.id
_entity.type
_entity.pdbx_description
1 polymer ?
#
loop_
_entity_poly.entity_id
_entity_poly.type
_entity_poly.pdbx_seq_one_letter_code
_entity_poly.pdbx_strand_id
1 'polypeptide(L)'
;MLRWPINLMELDVYDLCSDDLRKKLEAPRKGLKSELEKASPSLDGNAVYLKDSQINGLPTYMPFLQYSLSGALYLTIQFVRYFWSKESNQNAKILHKVDYPVELDVYDLCSDDLRKKLEPPHKGSSNVSGESSNATSKEGVVPDKEMHLTGIYDLVAMLTHKGRSADLGHYVAWVKQESGIWMKYDDRNPIPQQEEDITKLSRGGDWRMAYMCMYKARLVPM
;
A
#
# COMPACT_ATOMS: atom_id res chain seq x y z
N MET A 1 -6.73 -22.61 -16.24
CA MET A 1 -6.35 -22.23 -14.85
C MET A 1 -5.98 -20.74 -14.89
N LEU A 2 -6.93 -19.86 -14.55
CA LEU A 2 -6.73 -18.40 -14.61
C LEU A 2 -5.91 -17.96 -13.39
N ARG A 3 -4.60 -17.80 -13.57
CA ARG A 3 -3.74 -17.13 -12.60
C ARG A 3 -3.99 -15.62 -12.73
N TRP A 4 -4.70 -15.05 -11.77
CA TRP A 4 -4.71 -13.60 -11.60
C TRP A 4 -3.37 -13.18 -11.00
N PRO A 5 -2.59 -12.28 -11.63
CA PRO A 5 -1.43 -11.67 -10.97
C PRO A 5 -1.95 -10.62 -10.00
N ILE A 6 -2.35 -11.04 -8.79
CA ILE A 6 -2.75 -10.12 -7.73
C ILE A 6 -1.46 -9.57 -7.13
N ASN A 7 -1.14 -8.30 -7.41
CA ASN A 7 -0.02 -7.58 -6.79
C ASN A 7 -0.44 -7.04 -5.42
N LEU A 8 -0.78 -7.96 -4.53
CA LEU A 8 -1.08 -7.67 -3.15
C LEU A 8 0.25 -7.67 -2.38
N MET A 9 0.64 -6.52 -1.85
CA MET A 9 1.72 -6.48 -0.86
C MET A 9 1.08 -6.79 0.49
N GLU A 10 1.29 -8.01 0.95
CA GLU A 10 0.87 -8.43 2.29
C GLU A 10 1.88 -7.89 3.30
N LEU A 11 1.41 -7.06 4.23
CA LEU A 11 2.19 -6.64 5.38
C LEU A 11 1.80 -7.50 6.57
N ASP A 12 2.68 -8.42 6.95
CA ASP A 12 2.56 -9.14 8.21
C ASP A 12 2.84 -8.20 9.38
N VAL A 13 1.79 -7.86 10.12
CA VAL A 13 1.87 -6.94 11.26
C VAL A 13 2.43 -7.64 12.51
N TYR A 14 2.50 -8.97 12.53
CA TYR A 14 3.12 -9.75 13.63
C TYR A 14 4.56 -9.34 13.88
N ASP A 15 5.33 -9.20 12.81
CA ASP A 15 6.72 -8.79 12.89
C ASP A 15 6.88 -7.31 13.26
N LEU A 16 5.83 -6.49 13.13
CA LEU A 16 5.87 -5.06 13.50
C LEU A 16 5.73 -4.81 15.01
N CYS A 17 5.70 -5.88 15.83
CA CYS A 17 5.48 -5.86 17.27
C CYS A 17 6.78 -5.77 18.10
N SER A 18 7.73 -4.92 17.70
CA SER A 18 8.84 -4.50 18.57
C SER A 18 8.93 -2.98 18.51
N ASP A 19 9.26 -2.33 19.63
CA ASP A 19 9.13 -0.90 19.96
C ASP A 19 9.74 0.15 18.97
N ASP A 20 10.27 -0.29 17.83
CA ASP A 20 10.97 0.52 16.82
C ASP A 20 10.07 1.12 15.72
N LEU A 21 8.76 1.20 15.93
CA LEU A 21 7.81 1.79 14.99
C LEU A 21 7.85 3.34 15.00
N ARG A 22 9.01 3.91 14.69
CA ARG A 22 9.21 5.37 14.56
C ARG A 22 9.54 5.85 13.15
N LYS A 23 9.68 4.98 12.15
CA LYS A 23 10.03 5.41 10.78
C LYS A 23 9.04 4.89 9.73
N LYS A 24 8.48 5.84 8.95
CA LYS A 24 7.41 5.72 7.94
C LYS A 24 7.60 4.64 6.85
N LEU A 25 8.74 3.95 6.81
CA LEU A 25 9.16 3.05 5.72
C LEU A 25 9.66 1.67 6.18
N GLU A 26 9.81 1.43 7.48
CA GLU A 26 10.37 0.14 7.97
C GLU A 26 9.34 -0.99 7.98
N ALA A 27 8.05 -0.68 8.08
CA ALA A 27 7.01 -1.71 8.11
C ALA A 27 6.95 -2.54 6.81
N PRO A 28 6.92 -1.92 5.60
CA PRO A 28 7.09 -2.63 4.32
C PRO A 28 8.37 -3.46 4.23
N ARG A 29 9.49 -2.94 4.75
CA ARG A 29 10.79 -3.63 4.71
C ARG A 29 10.79 -4.90 5.56
N LYS A 30 10.09 -4.90 6.69
CA LYS A 30 10.04 -6.07 7.57
C LYS A 30 9.13 -7.16 7.02
N GLY A 31 7.98 -6.85 6.42
CA GLY A 31 7.14 -7.86 5.75
C GLY A 31 7.82 -8.54 4.54
N LEU A 32 8.81 -7.87 3.94
CA LEU A 32 9.64 -8.44 2.87
C LEU A 32 10.70 -9.43 3.39
N LYS A 33 10.98 -9.43 4.69
CA LYS A 33 11.92 -10.33 5.37
C LYS A 33 11.16 -11.34 6.21
N SER A 34 11.26 -12.63 5.87
CA SER A 34 10.59 -13.67 6.66
C SER A 34 11.55 -14.76 7.08
N GLU A 35 11.35 -15.25 8.30
CA GLU A 35 12.01 -16.47 8.78
C GLU A 35 11.18 -17.68 8.38
N LEU A 36 11.85 -18.74 7.94
CA LEU A 36 11.19 -19.94 7.46
C LEU A 36 11.94 -21.18 7.90
N GLU A 37 11.25 -22.08 8.60
CA GLU A 37 11.78 -23.39 8.91
C GLU A 37 11.59 -24.34 7.72
N LYS A 38 12.70 -24.89 7.23
CA LYS A 38 12.70 -25.90 6.17
C LYS A 38 13.67 -27.02 6.51
N ALA A 39 13.37 -28.21 6.01
CA ALA A 39 14.33 -29.30 6.01
C ALA A 39 15.55 -28.90 5.16
N SER A 40 16.70 -28.84 5.82
CA SER A 40 17.96 -28.48 5.20
C SER A 40 18.62 -29.74 4.63
N PRO A 41 18.89 -29.80 3.32
CA PRO A 41 19.53 -30.94 2.70
C PRO A 41 20.99 -31.13 3.17
N SER A 42 21.61 -30.09 3.72
CA SER A 42 23.00 -30.13 4.22
C SER A 42 23.11 -30.46 5.71
N LEU A 43 22.06 -30.21 6.50
CA LEU A 43 22.06 -30.43 7.96
C LEU A 43 21.18 -31.64 8.38
N ASP A 44 20.62 -32.37 7.42
CA ASP A 44 19.72 -33.53 7.61
C ASP A 44 18.69 -33.33 8.74
N GLY A 45 18.06 -32.15 8.72
CA GLY A 45 17.16 -31.70 9.78
C GLY A 45 16.54 -30.34 9.45
N ASN A 46 15.63 -29.86 10.30
CA ASN A 46 15.03 -28.54 10.11
C ASN A 46 16.02 -27.43 10.47
N ALA A 47 16.13 -26.43 9.60
CA ALA A 47 16.92 -25.22 9.82
C ALA A 47 16.06 -23.98 9.54
N VAL A 48 16.36 -22.90 10.26
CA VAL A 48 15.74 -21.59 10.04
C VAL A 48 16.47 -20.89 8.89
N TYR A 49 15.72 -20.52 7.86
CA TYR A 49 16.18 -19.76 6.70
C TYR A 49 15.67 -18.33 6.78
N LEU A 50 16.55 -17.37 6.51
CA LEU A 50 16.18 -15.96 6.34
C LEU A 50 15.88 -15.69 4.87
N LYS A 51 14.65 -15.32 4.56
CA LYS A 51 14.22 -14.92 3.21
C LYS A 51 14.17 -13.41 3.15
N ASP A 52 15.03 -12.79 2.35
CA ASP A 52 14.96 -11.36 2.02
C ASP A 52 14.34 -11.21 0.62
N SER A 53 13.20 -10.53 0.52
CA SER A 53 12.45 -10.35 -0.74
C SER A 53 12.55 -8.91 -1.21
N GLN A 54 12.64 -8.69 -2.53
CA GLN A 54 12.65 -7.35 -3.14
C GLN A 54 11.58 -7.24 -4.21
N ILE A 55 11.13 -6.02 -4.48
CA ILE A 55 10.19 -5.75 -5.58
C ILE A 55 10.98 -5.75 -6.90
N ASN A 56 10.79 -6.80 -7.69
CA ASN A 56 11.51 -7.00 -8.96
C ASN A 56 10.81 -6.35 -10.17
N GLY A 57 9.55 -5.98 -10.01
CA GLY A 57 8.78 -5.28 -11.04
C GLY A 57 7.55 -4.66 -10.42
N LEU A 58 7.31 -3.40 -10.77
CA LEU A 58 6.01 -2.78 -10.53
C LEU A 58 5.09 -3.20 -11.68
N PRO A 59 3.81 -3.49 -11.40
CA PRO A 59 2.91 -3.98 -12.43
C PRO A 59 2.82 -2.94 -13.55
N THR A 60 3.30 -3.31 -14.72
CA THR A 60 3.27 -2.44 -15.90
C THR A 60 2.08 -2.91 -16.71
N TYR A 61 1.13 -2.00 -16.95
CA TYR A 61 0.09 -2.07 -17.96
C TYR A 61 -0.62 -3.43 -18.12
N MET A 62 -1.90 -3.54 -17.73
CA MET A 62 -2.70 -4.70 -18.14
C MET A 62 -3.37 -4.37 -19.48
N PRO A 63 -2.85 -4.81 -20.64
CA PRO A 63 -3.44 -4.50 -21.95
C PRO A 63 -4.77 -5.23 -22.22
N PHE A 64 -5.29 -6.01 -21.28
CA PHE A 64 -6.38 -6.95 -21.55
C PHE A 64 -7.80 -6.38 -21.39
N LEU A 65 -7.94 -5.12 -20.94
CA LEU A 65 -9.22 -4.41 -21.01
C LEU A 65 -9.09 -3.29 -22.04
N GLN A 66 -9.34 -3.65 -23.30
CA GLN A 66 -9.27 -2.85 -24.54
C GLN A 66 -10.11 -1.56 -24.56
N TYR A 67 -10.63 -1.07 -23.42
CA TYR A 67 -11.57 0.06 -23.38
C TYR A 67 -11.34 1.07 -22.24
N SER A 68 -10.23 1.01 -21.50
CA SER A 68 -9.87 2.08 -20.55
C SER A 68 -8.46 2.62 -20.83
N LEU A 69 -8.41 3.78 -21.49
CA LEU A 69 -7.21 4.50 -21.93
C LEU A 69 -6.36 5.10 -20.79
N SER A 70 -6.69 4.84 -19.52
CA SER A 70 -5.83 5.17 -18.39
C SER A 70 -5.56 3.92 -17.56
N GLY A 71 -4.53 3.16 -17.92
CA GLY A 71 -4.02 2.05 -17.11
C GLY A 71 -3.41 2.59 -15.81
N ALA A 72 -4.26 3.00 -14.86
CA ALA A 72 -3.82 3.42 -13.54
C ALA A 72 -3.30 2.20 -12.79
N LEU A 73 -2.02 2.24 -12.44
CA LEU A 73 -1.42 1.22 -11.60
C LEU A 73 -1.86 1.43 -10.15
N TYR A 74 -2.34 0.38 -9.49
CA TYR A 74 -2.68 0.40 -8.07
C TYR A 74 -1.80 -0.57 -7.28
N LEU A 75 -1.38 -0.13 -6.09
CA LEU A 75 -0.70 -0.94 -5.08
C LEU A 75 -1.62 -1.11 -3.87
N THR A 76 -1.99 -2.34 -3.55
CA THR A 76 -2.79 -2.67 -2.37
C THR A 76 -1.88 -3.15 -1.26
N ILE A 77 -1.99 -2.49 -0.10
CA ILE A 77 -1.31 -2.86 1.13
C ILE A 77 -2.36 -3.41 2.10
N GLN A 78 -2.24 -4.69 2.44
CA GLN A 78 -3.10 -5.32 3.44
C GLN A 78 -2.37 -5.42 4.77
N PHE A 79 -3.01 -4.97 5.85
CA PHE A 79 -2.50 -5.12 7.22
C PHE A 79 -3.02 -6.44 7.80
N VAL A 80 -2.17 -7.45 7.87
CA VAL A 80 -2.49 -8.76 8.46
C VAL A 80 -2.47 -8.63 9.99
N ARG A 81 -3.62 -8.30 10.58
CA ARG A 81 -3.76 -7.98 12.02
C ARG A 81 -4.45 -9.06 12.86
N TYR A 82 -5.03 -10.09 12.26
CA TYR A 82 -5.83 -11.10 12.96
C TYR A 82 -5.02 -12.38 13.15
N PHE A 83 -5.05 -12.96 14.34
CA PHE A 83 -4.39 -14.24 14.66
C PHE A 83 -5.20 -15.01 15.67
N TRP A 84 -4.90 -16.30 15.73
CA TRP A 84 -5.22 -17.13 16.86
C TRP A 84 -4.25 -16.91 18.02
N SER A 85 -4.74 -16.42 19.16
CA SER A 85 -3.97 -16.39 20.41
C SER A 85 -4.07 -17.74 21.11
N LYS A 86 -2.92 -18.39 21.32
CA LYS A 86 -2.85 -19.66 22.07
C LYS A 86 -3.12 -19.48 23.56
N GLU A 87 -2.79 -18.32 24.12
CA GLU A 87 -2.94 -18.02 25.55
C GLU A 87 -4.42 -17.88 25.95
N SER A 88 -5.18 -17.12 25.16
CA SER A 88 -6.62 -16.90 25.39
C SER A 88 -7.51 -17.90 24.64
N ASN A 89 -6.92 -18.77 23.81
CA ASN A 89 -7.61 -19.75 22.97
C ASN A 89 -8.75 -19.13 22.13
N GLN A 90 -8.49 -17.95 21.57
CA GLN A 90 -9.47 -17.13 20.84
C GLN A 90 -8.79 -16.34 19.73
N ASN A 91 -9.57 -15.93 18.72
CA ASN A 91 -9.11 -14.98 17.71
C ASN A 91 -8.84 -13.61 18.36
N ALA A 92 -7.64 -13.11 18.16
CA ALA A 92 -7.17 -11.82 18.64
C ALA A 92 -6.87 -10.88 17.47
N LYS A 93 -6.95 -9.59 17.77
CA LYS A 93 -6.63 -8.52 16.82
C LYS A 93 -5.46 -7.70 17.33
N ILE A 94 -4.47 -7.47 16.47
CA ILE A 94 -3.36 -6.58 16.75
C ILE A 94 -3.83 -5.12 16.72
N LEU A 95 -3.78 -4.47 17.88
CA LEU A 95 -4.25 -3.09 18.09
C LEU A 95 -3.14 -2.03 17.96
N HIS A 96 -1.95 -2.41 17.49
CA HIS A 96 -0.84 -1.48 17.34
C HIS A 96 -1.14 -0.38 16.31
N LYS A 97 -0.66 0.82 16.64
CA LYS A 97 -0.69 1.98 15.77
C LYS A 97 0.22 1.71 14.56
N VAL A 98 -0.30 1.97 13.36
CA VAL A 98 0.49 1.94 12.12
C VAL A 98 0.22 3.21 11.35
N ASP A 99 1.29 3.93 11.01
CA ASP A 99 1.21 5.08 10.14
C ASP A 99 1.22 4.64 8.68
N TYR A 100 0.35 5.25 7.87
CA TYR A 100 0.28 5.06 6.42
C TYR A 100 0.38 6.44 5.77
N PRO A 101 1.41 6.70 4.95
CA PRO A 101 1.59 8.03 4.37
C PRO A 101 0.58 8.26 3.23
N VAL A 102 0.19 9.51 3.00
CA VAL A 102 -0.64 9.90 1.85
C VAL A 102 0.16 9.72 0.55
N GLU A 103 1.44 10.06 0.58
CA GLU A 103 2.41 9.79 -0.49
C GLU A 103 3.37 8.69 -0.03
N LEU A 104 3.30 7.54 -0.68
CA LEU A 104 4.15 6.38 -0.43
C LEU A 104 5.26 6.32 -1.47
N ASP A 105 6.50 6.34 -1.00
CA ASP A 105 7.68 6.08 -1.83
C ASP A 105 8.11 4.62 -1.65
N VAL A 106 8.14 3.87 -2.75
CA VAL A 106 8.60 2.47 -2.75
C VAL A 106 9.97 2.29 -3.40
N TYR A 107 10.65 3.36 -3.80
CA TYR A 107 11.95 3.30 -4.47
C TYR A 107 12.97 2.48 -3.66
N ASP A 108 12.96 2.66 -2.35
CA ASP A 108 13.81 1.99 -1.37
C ASP A 108 13.51 0.49 -1.15
N LEU A 109 12.34 0.03 -1.61
CA LEU A 109 11.88 -1.36 -1.51
C LEU A 109 12.13 -2.15 -2.80
N CYS A 110 12.50 -1.45 -3.87
CA CYS A 110 12.72 -2.02 -5.18
C CYS A 110 14.12 -2.65 -5.29
N SER A 111 14.24 -3.67 -6.14
CA SER A 111 15.53 -4.24 -6.54
C SER A 111 16.42 -3.21 -7.23
N ASP A 112 17.74 -3.39 -7.20
CA ASP A 112 18.69 -2.45 -7.79
C ASP A 112 18.48 -2.25 -9.30
N ASP A 113 18.04 -3.30 -10.01
CA ASP A 113 17.72 -3.22 -11.44
C ASP A 113 16.48 -2.36 -11.72
N LEU A 114 15.49 -2.41 -10.83
CA LEU A 114 14.29 -1.60 -10.94
C LEU A 114 14.56 -0.15 -10.51
N ARG A 115 15.38 0.06 -9.48
CA ARG A 115 15.82 1.40 -9.04
C ARG A 115 16.50 2.17 -10.15
N LYS A 116 17.42 1.53 -10.89
CA LYS A 116 18.08 2.15 -12.06
C LYS A 116 17.09 2.61 -13.15
N LYS A 117 15.97 1.89 -13.33
CA LYS A 117 14.91 2.27 -14.28
C LYS A 117 14.05 3.43 -13.78
N LEU A 118 13.81 3.48 -12.47
CA LEU A 118 12.97 4.50 -11.82
C LEU A 118 13.74 5.78 -11.48
N GLU A 119 15.07 5.75 -11.41
CA GLU A 119 15.89 6.87 -10.96
C GLU A 119 15.68 8.18 -11.75
N PRO A 120 15.59 8.18 -13.10
CA PRO A 120 15.31 9.40 -13.86
C PRO A 120 13.94 10.04 -13.55
N PRO A 121 12.80 9.33 -13.63
CA PRO A 121 11.50 9.91 -13.31
C PRO A 121 11.29 10.19 -11.81
N HIS A 122 11.94 9.41 -10.92
CA HIS A 122 11.84 9.59 -9.47
C HIS A 122 12.44 10.93 -9.01
N LYS A 123 13.67 11.25 -9.45
CA LYS A 123 14.34 12.54 -9.15
C LYS A 123 13.59 13.75 -9.71
N GLY A 124 12.92 13.57 -10.85
CA GLY A 124 12.07 14.62 -11.43
C GLY A 124 10.85 14.93 -10.56
N SER A 125 10.23 13.91 -9.96
CA SER A 125 9.02 14.09 -9.14
C SER A 125 9.30 14.59 -7.73
N SER A 126 10.47 14.35 -7.13
CA SER A 126 10.80 14.83 -5.78
C SER A 126 10.97 16.36 -5.70
N ASN A 127 11.37 16.99 -6.81
CA ASN A 127 11.64 18.44 -6.87
C ASN A 127 10.40 19.31 -7.12
N VAL A 128 9.23 18.71 -7.40
CA VAL A 128 8.00 19.41 -7.78
C VAL A 128 7.11 19.75 -6.56
N SER A 129 7.50 19.36 -5.34
CA SER A 129 6.77 19.66 -4.10
C SER A 129 6.74 21.16 -3.70
N GLY A 130 7.27 22.06 -4.55
CA GLY A 130 7.50 23.47 -4.23
C GLY A 130 6.64 24.54 -4.93
N GLU A 131 5.94 24.28 -6.04
CA GLU A 131 5.25 25.37 -6.77
C GLU A 131 3.94 24.90 -7.43
N SER A 132 2.83 25.44 -6.92
CA SER A 132 1.50 25.31 -7.53
C SER A 132 1.31 26.41 -8.56
N SER A 133 1.16 26.06 -9.83
CA SER A 133 0.54 26.95 -10.82
C SER A 133 -0.17 26.16 -11.92
N ASN A 134 -1.49 26.31 -11.92
CA ASN A 134 -2.49 26.12 -12.98
C ASN A 134 -2.00 25.72 -14.38
N ALA A 135 -2.64 24.68 -14.94
CA ALA A 135 -2.81 24.57 -16.39
C ALA A 135 -4.17 23.94 -16.73
N THR A 136 -5.08 24.77 -17.25
CA THR A 136 -6.31 24.39 -17.94
C THR A 136 -5.98 23.81 -19.32
N SER A 137 -6.79 22.84 -19.77
CA SER A 137 -7.42 22.77 -21.10
C SER A 137 -7.10 21.58 -22.03
N LYS A 138 -8.21 21.03 -22.56
CA LYS A 138 -8.50 20.57 -23.93
C LYS A 138 -8.21 19.12 -24.35
N GLU A 139 -9.31 18.51 -24.82
CA GLU A 139 -9.39 17.36 -25.70
C GLU A 139 -8.62 17.59 -27.01
N GLY A 140 -7.81 16.60 -27.36
CA GLY A 140 -7.11 16.47 -28.64
C GLY A 140 -6.39 15.13 -28.64
N VAL A 141 -6.54 14.38 -29.72
CA VAL A 141 -5.90 13.07 -29.93
C VAL A 141 -4.37 13.25 -29.95
N VAL A 142 -3.65 12.66 -29.00
CA VAL A 142 -2.17 12.71 -28.89
C VAL A 142 -1.63 11.28 -29.05
N PRO A 143 -0.55 11.07 -29.84
CA PRO A 143 0.07 9.76 -30.03
C PRO A 143 0.62 9.22 -28.70
N ASP A 144 0.64 7.89 -28.58
CA ASP A 144 1.04 7.07 -27.42
C ASP A 144 2.21 7.69 -26.62
N LYS A 145 1.89 8.50 -25.61
CA LYS A 145 2.90 9.05 -24.69
C LYS A 145 3.29 7.95 -23.73
N GLU A 146 4.50 7.42 -23.90
CA GLU A 146 5.10 6.46 -22.97
C GLU A 146 5.13 7.10 -21.57
N MET A 147 4.26 6.60 -20.68
CA MET A 147 4.16 7.08 -19.31
C MET A 147 5.11 6.27 -18.43
N HIS A 148 6.03 6.96 -17.75
CA HIS A 148 6.99 6.30 -16.87
C HIS A 148 6.53 6.28 -15.42
N LEU A 149 6.83 5.16 -14.75
CA LEU A 149 6.64 4.98 -13.32
C LEU A 149 7.71 5.78 -12.55
N THR A 150 7.27 6.50 -11.52
CA THR A 150 8.16 7.28 -10.64
C THR A 150 8.59 6.52 -9.38
N GLY A 151 7.89 5.43 -9.04
CA GLY A 151 8.02 4.77 -7.73
C GLY A 151 7.27 5.49 -6.60
N ILE A 152 6.53 6.56 -6.91
CA ILE A 152 5.69 7.30 -5.96
C ILE A 152 4.23 6.91 -6.14
N TYR A 153 3.55 6.75 -5.02
CA TYR A 153 2.20 6.20 -4.93
C TYR A 153 1.33 7.08 -4.04
N ASP A 154 0.17 7.49 -4.55
CA ASP A 154 -0.78 8.35 -3.84
C ASP A 154 -1.90 7.52 -3.22
N LEU A 155 -2.19 7.72 -1.93
CA LEU A 155 -3.28 7.04 -1.25
C LEU A 155 -4.63 7.51 -1.84
N VAL A 156 -5.38 6.56 -2.41
CA VAL A 156 -6.67 6.82 -3.05
C VAL A 156 -7.83 6.19 -2.33
N ALA A 157 -7.60 5.10 -1.61
CA ALA A 157 -8.64 4.49 -0.78
C ALA A 157 -8.06 3.81 0.45
N MET A 158 -8.87 3.72 1.50
CA MET A 158 -8.54 3.04 2.72
C MET A 158 -9.78 2.33 3.27
N LEU A 159 -9.59 1.11 3.74
CA LEU A 159 -10.59 0.33 4.46
C LEU A 159 -10.17 0.25 5.92
N THR A 160 -11.08 0.62 6.81
CA THR A 160 -10.85 0.60 8.27
C THR A 160 -11.80 -0.38 8.94
N HIS A 161 -11.33 -1.06 9.99
CA HIS A 161 -12.16 -1.88 10.87
C HIS A 161 -12.28 -1.23 12.25
N LYS A 162 -13.51 -0.98 12.67
CA LYS A 162 -13.88 -0.52 14.02
C LYS A 162 -14.16 -1.72 14.92
N GLY A 163 -13.59 -1.72 16.13
CA GLY A 163 -13.76 -2.80 17.11
C GLY A 163 -12.45 -3.51 17.47
N ARG A 164 -12.40 -4.01 18.71
CA ARG A 164 -11.29 -4.78 19.29
C ARG A 164 -11.34 -6.26 18.93
N SER A 165 -12.54 -6.81 18.75
CA SER A 165 -12.73 -8.22 18.42
C SER A 165 -12.21 -8.54 17.02
N ALA A 166 -11.76 -9.77 16.86
CA ALA A 166 -11.41 -10.31 15.55
C ALA A 166 -12.65 -10.77 14.76
N ASP A 167 -13.66 -11.28 15.46
CA ASP A 167 -14.85 -11.89 14.84
C ASP A 167 -16.02 -10.90 14.66
N LEU A 168 -15.94 -9.73 15.28
CA LEU A 168 -16.98 -8.72 15.29
C LEU A 168 -16.39 -7.34 14.99
N GLY A 169 -17.18 -6.47 14.39
CA GLY A 169 -16.82 -5.08 14.19
C GLY A 169 -17.61 -4.44 13.07
N HIS A 170 -17.08 -3.32 12.58
CA HIS A 170 -17.70 -2.55 11.51
C HIS A 170 -16.65 -2.04 10.53
N TYR A 171 -16.85 -2.32 9.24
CA TYR A 171 -15.96 -1.85 8.19
C TYR A 171 -16.44 -0.52 7.64
N VAL A 172 -15.52 0.44 7.52
CA VAL A 172 -15.79 1.75 6.92
C VAL A 172 -14.75 2.01 5.86
N ALA A 173 -15.20 2.34 4.65
CA ALA A 173 -14.36 2.68 3.53
C ALA A 173 -14.20 4.20 3.40
N TRP A 174 -13.04 4.63 2.94
CA TRP A 174 -12.68 6.02 2.72
C TRP A 174 -12.08 6.09 1.32
N VAL A 175 -12.62 6.91 0.44
CA VAL A 175 -12.20 6.98 -0.97
C VAL A 175 -11.99 8.43 -1.37
N LYS A 176 -10.82 8.73 -1.95
CA LYS A 176 -10.50 10.03 -2.52
C LYS A 176 -11.14 10.15 -3.90
N GLN A 177 -11.98 11.16 -4.08
CA GLN A 177 -12.60 11.47 -5.36
C GLN A 177 -11.63 12.23 -6.26
N GLU A 178 -11.93 12.29 -7.55
CA GLU A 178 -11.13 13.06 -8.53
C GLU A 178 -11.10 14.57 -8.21
N SER A 179 -12.12 15.07 -7.51
CA SER A 179 -12.17 16.45 -6.99
C SER A 179 -11.19 16.72 -5.84
N GLY A 180 -10.50 15.69 -5.33
CA GLY A 180 -9.61 15.76 -4.16
C GLY A 180 -10.34 15.61 -2.82
N ILE A 181 -11.68 15.58 -2.82
CA ILE A 181 -12.49 15.40 -1.60
C ILE A 181 -12.48 13.93 -1.18
N TRP A 182 -12.30 13.67 0.11
CA TRP A 182 -12.44 12.32 0.65
C TRP A 182 -13.89 12.02 1.00
N MET A 183 -14.37 10.84 0.62
CA MET A 183 -15.71 10.37 0.93
C MET A 183 -15.62 9.17 1.87
N LYS A 184 -16.25 9.28 3.03
CA LYS A 184 -16.46 8.19 3.98
C LYS A 184 -17.72 7.43 3.60
N TYR A 185 -17.60 6.15 3.32
CA TYR A 185 -18.69 5.22 3.07
C TYR A 185 -18.91 4.38 4.34
N ASP A 186 -19.94 4.76 5.08
CA ASP A 186 -20.41 4.08 6.29
C ASP A 186 -21.81 3.53 6.00
N ASP A 187 -21.85 2.34 5.41
CA ASP A 187 -23.03 1.67 4.87
C ASP A 187 -23.84 2.49 3.86
N ARG A 188 -24.81 3.28 4.32
CA ARG A 188 -25.88 3.83 3.48
C ARG A 188 -25.58 5.21 2.92
N ASN A 189 -24.90 6.08 3.67
CA ASN A 189 -24.77 7.48 3.30
C ASN A 189 -23.30 7.87 3.16
N PRO A 190 -22.85 8.32 1.97
CA PRO A 190 -21.51 8.83 1.79
C PRO A 190 -21.37 10.20 2.45
N ILE A 191 -20.34 10.38 3.26
CA ILE A 191 -20.09 11.61 4.03
C ILE A 191 -18.77 12.23 3.55
N PRO A 192 -18.76 13.50 3.10
CA PRO A 192 -17.53 14.18 2.71
C PRO A 192 -16.64 14.45 3.93
N GLN A 193 -15.33 14.34 3.76
CA GLN A 193 -14.28 14.46 4.77
C GLN A 193 -13.07 15.20 4.21
N GLN A 194 -12.25 15.77 5.10
CA GLN A 194 -11.00 16.43 4.73
C GLN A 194 -9.81 15.46 4.83
N GLU A 195 -8.71 15.75 4.13
CA GLU A 195 -7.53 14.88 4.10
C GLU A 195 -6.82 14.80 5.47
N GLU A 196 -6.91 15.86 6.26
CA GLU A 196 -6.39 15.91 7.63
C GLU A 196 -7.08 14.88 8.52
N ASP A 197 -8.36 14.59 8.27
CA ASP A 197 -9.11 13.58 9.01
C ASP A 197 -8.65 12.17 8.66
N ILE A 198 -8.23 11.94 7.41
CA ILE A 198 -7.66 10.67 6.97
C ILE A 198 -6.32 10.40 7.64
N THR A 199 -5.48 11.43 7.74
CA THR A 199 -4.18 11.33 8.43
C THR A 199 -4.38 11.10 9.94
N LYS A 200 -5.41 11.69 10.55
CA LYS A 200 -5.75 11.43 11.97
C LYS A 200 -6.20 10.00 12.23
N LEU A 201 -6.72 9.28 11.23
CA LEU A 201 -7.09 7.87 11.41
C LEU A 201 -5.88 6.98 11.72
N SER A 202 -4.65 7.42 11.44
CA SER A 202 -3.43 6.67 11.76
C SER A 202 -3.10 6.67 13.27
N ARG A 203 -3.77 7.51 14.08
CA ARG A 203 -3.42 7.74 15.50
C ARG A 203 -3.57 6.52 16.43
N GLY A 204 -4.21 5.43 15.97
CA GLY A 204 -4.35 4.19 16.74
C GLY A 204 -5.33 4.29 17.91
N GLY A 205 -5.73 3.15 18.48
CA GLY A 205 -6.70 3.03 19.58
C GLY A 205 -8.07 2.46 19.17
N ASP A 206 -9.05 2.51 20.09
CA ASP A 206 -10.40 1.92 19.93
C ASP A 206 -11.25 2.47 18.78
N TRP A 207 -10.83 3.61 18.24
CA TRP A 207 -11.66 4.45 17.38
C TRP A 207 -11.83 3.90 15.96
N ARG A 208 -10.77 3.32 15.34
CA ARG A 208 -10.72 2.71 13.99
C ARG A 208 -9.27 2.32 13.65
N MET A 209 -9.06 1.21 12.94
CA MET A 209 -7.73 0.80 12.45
C MET A 209 -7.75 0.51 10.96
N ALA A 210 -6.71 0.94 10.23
CA ALA A 210 -6.53 0.58 8.83
C ALA A 210 -6.33 -0.93 8.66
N TYR A 211 -7.15 -1.51 7.80
CA TYR A 211 -7.11 -2.92 7.42
C TYR A 211 -6.51 -3.10 6.03
N MET A 212 -6.85 -2.22 5.09
CA MET A 212 -6.31 -2.23 3.74
C MET A 212 -6.16 -0.79 3.23
N CYS A 213 -5.04 -0.48 2.59
CA CYS A 213 -4.81 0.77 1.88
C CYS A 213 -4.63 0.48 0.39
N MET A 214 -5.19 1.34 -0.44
CA MET A 214 -5.01 1.30 -1.89
C MET A 214 -4.32 2.59 -2.31
N TYR A 215 -3.21 2.42 -3.00
CA TYR A 215 -2.43 3.50 -3.56
C TYR A 215 -2.49 3.47 -5.08
N LYS A 216 -2.50 4.63 -5.72
CA LYS A 216 -2.43 4.81 -7.17
C LYS A 216 -1.05 5.32 -7.55
N ALA A 217 -0.39 4.71 -8.52
CA ALA A 217 0.93 5.14 -8.97
C ALA A 217 0.85 6.51 -9.64
N ARG A 218 1.85 7.35 -9.35
CA ARG A 218 2.05 8.62 -10.04
C ARG A 218 2.86 8.38 -11.31
N LEU A 219 2.22 8.61 -12.44
CA LEU A 219 2.82 8.52 -13.77
C LEU A 219 3.24 9.90 -14.25
N VAL A 220 4.43 9.98 -14.83
CA VAL A 220 4.90 11.22 -15.48
C VAL A 220 5.02 10.98 -16.98
N PRO A 221 4.52 11.92 -17.82
CA PRO A 221 4.80 11.90 -19.25
C PRO A 221 6.29 12.20 -19.48
N MET A 222 6.88 11.53 -20.46
CA MET A 222 8.22 11.88 -20.96
C MET A 222 8.20 13.18 -21.76
#